data_AF-D9VUP3-F1
#
_entry.id   AF-D9VUP3-F1
#
_cell.length_a   1.000
_cell.length_b   1.000
_cell.length_c   1.000
_cell.angle_alpha   90.00
_cell.angle_beta   90.00
_cell.angle_gamma   90.00
#
_symmetry.space_group_name_H-M   'P 1'
#
loop_
_entity.id
_entity.type
_entity.pdbx_description
1 polymer ?
#
loop_
_entity_poly.entity_id
_entity_poly.type
_entity_poly.pdbx_seq_one_letter_code
_entity_poly.pdbx_strand_id
1 'polypeptide(L)'
;MAVSTVVHMTEQGVRWTAEQVLALAPDDASRKAGGRLGGAGPWSQTGGSASGAVWGSCKGSGSTPYRTVVDLTGPAYKCSCPSRKFPCKHALGLLLLWAAEGFGDPAEPPDWAGEWLAGRAAKAARPAAGPVDAEAARKRAERRAERIGAGVTELEQRLEDLLRGGIAGQQQAGYAPWEEVAARMVDAQAPGLAARARELGAIPGCGPGWPARMLEEFALLHLLGRAWLGVSGLPDPLAATVRSRVGLPSPAEGETVRDRWLVLAQYDSVSPDGRLNHPPDMAARAGPTDARRWSWTSVRPDGRRGWHCPSGWCWRRRPASGPGRRGCGRSWGTVPRPRCRPPPLRPG
;
A
#
# COMPACT_ATOMS: atom_id res chain seq x y z
N MET A 1 -8.90 57.46 3.74
CA MET A 1 -8.52 56.42 4.72
C MET A 1 -9.67 55.45 4.81
N ALA A 2 -9.51 54.26 4.24
CA ALA A 2 -10.44 53.14 4.42
C ALA A 2 -9.59 51.89 4.57
N VAL A 3 -9.57 51.34 5.78
CA VAL A 3 -8.86 50.10 6.11
C VAL A 3 -9.74 48.95 5.61
N SER A 4 -9.32 48.29 4.52
CA SER A 4 -9.92 47.03 4.10
C SER A 4 -9.53 45.94 5.09
N THR A 5 -10.50 45.51 5.88
CA THR A 5 -10.45 44.29 6.68
C THR A 5 -10.27 43.09 5.74
N VAL A 6 -9.04 42.57 5.67
CA VAL A 6 -8.76 41.26 5.07
C VAL A 6 -9.28 40.21 6.03
N VAL A 7 -10.42 39.62 5.72
CA VAL A 7 -10.85 38.37 6.37
C VAL A 7 -9.87 37.29 5.93
N HIS A 8 -9.03 36.84 6.86
CA HIS A 8 -8.14 35.70 6.70
C HIS A 8 -8.93 34.47 6.25
N MET A 9 -8.82 34.09 4.97
CA MET A 9 -9.16 32.74 4.52
C MET A 9 -8.10 31.78 5.08
N THR A 10 -8.39 31.17 6.23
CA THR A 10 -7.55 30.11 6.80
C THR A 10 -7.54 28.90 5.88
N GLU A 11 -6.34 28.41 5.55
CA GLU A 11 -6.07 27.17 4.83
C GLU A 11 -6.69 25.95 5.53
N GLN A 12 -7.98 25.66 5.28
CA GLN A 12 -8.58 24.38 5.60
C GLN A 12 -8.34 23.44 4.40
N GLY A 13 -7.50 22.42 4.62
CA GLY A 13 -7.30 21.35 3.64
C GLY A 13 -8.62 20.78 3.14
N VAL A 14 -8.69 20.50 1.83
CA VAL A 14 -9.89 20.02 1.13
C VAL A 14 -10.60 18.92 1.94
N ARG A 15 -11.84 19.20 2.38
CA ARG A 15 -12.69 18.23 3.09
C ARG A 15 -12.94 17.02 2.20
N TRP A 16 -12.98 15.83 2.79
CA TRP A 16 -13.30 14.62 2.03
C TRP A 16 -14.75 14.63 1.59
N THR A 17 -15.06 14.04 0.43
CA THR A 17 -16.44 13.83 -0.01
C THR A 17 -17.07 12.66 0.74
N ALA A 18 -18.40 12.63 0.81
CA ALA A 18 -19.12 11.50 1.41
C ALA A 18 -18.78 10.17 0.71
N GLU A 19 -18.61 10.19 -0.63
CA GLU A 19 -18.18 9.03 -1.41
C GLU A 19 -16.80 8.53 -0.98
N GLN A 20 -15.85 9.44 -0.77
CA GLN A 20 -14.51 9.11 -0.29
C GLN A 20 -14.56 8.46 1.10
N VAL A 21 -15.41 8.95 2.00
CA VAL A 21 -15.58 8.36 3.33
C VAL A 21 -16.22 6.98 3.25
N LEU A 22 -17.28 6.81 2.44
CA LEU A 22 -17.97 5.53 2.30
C LEU A 22 -17.10 4.46 1.64
N ALA A 23 -16.17 4.84 0.77
CA ALA A 23 -15.18 3.93 0.19
C ALA A 23 -14.28 3.26 1.24
N LEU A 24 -14.14 3.84 2.44
CA LEU A 24 -13.38 3.26 3.56
C LEU A 24 -14.13 2.15 4.29
N ALA A 25 -15.42 1.94 4.01
CA ALA A 25 -16.23 0.98 4.75
C ALA A 25 -15.74 -0.46 4.53
N PRO A 26 -15.57 -1.26 5.60
CA PRO A 26 -15.06 -2.63 5.48
C PRO A 26 -16.07 -3.62 4.87
N ASP A 27 -17.36 -3.25 4.86
CA ASP A 27 -18.44 -3.97 4.20
C ASP A 27 -19.69 -3.07 4.06
N ASP A 28 -20.66 -3.52 3.26
CA ASP A 28 -21.90 -2.78 2.98
C ASP A 28 -22.78 -2.56 4.21
N ALA A 29 -22.75 -3.48 5.17
CA ALA A 29 -23.50 -3.32 6.42
C ALA A 29 -22.93 -2.15 7.23
N SER A 30 -21.61 -2.04 7.30
CA SER A 30 -20.89 -0.94 7.97
C SER A 30 -21.07 0.37 7.21
N ARG A 31 -21.06 0.33 5.87
CA ARG A 31 -21.37 1.48 5.00
C ARG A 31 -22.75 2.07 5.30
N LYS A 32 -23.79 1.23 5.28
CA LYS A 32 -25.17 1.63 5.57
C LYS A 32 -25.34 2.12 7.01
N ALA A 33 -24.74 1.43 7.98
CA ALA A 33 -24.83 1.80 9.38
C ALA A 33 -24.08 3.09 9.71
N GLY A 34 -22.91 3.32 9.09
CA GLY A 34 -22.15 4.55 9.22
C GLY A 34 -22.88 5.75 8.59
N GLY A 35 -23.50 5.54 7.42
CA GLY A 35 -24.34 6.55 6.76
C GLY A 35 -25.44 7.12 7.66
N ARG A 36 -26.10 6.26 8.45
CA ARG A 36 -27.14 6.67 9.41
C ARG A 36 -26.63 7.51 10.58
N LEU A 37 -25.32 7.48 10.84
CA LEU A 37 -24.67 8.25 11.90
C LEU A 37 -23.99 9.51 11.36
N GLY A 38 -24.16 9.86 10.07
CA GLY A 38 -23.49 11.00 9.44
C GLY A 38 -24.11 12.38 9.71
N GLY A 39 -25.13 12.48 10.55
CA GLY A 39 -25.73 13.77 10.96
C GLY A 39 -25.40 14.12 12.41
N ALA A 40 -25.55 15.38 12.82
CA ALA A 40 -25.15 15.87 14.14
C ALA A 40 -25.89 15.24 15.34
N GLY A 41 -27.15 14.82 15.16
CA GLY A 41 -28.03 14.36 16.26
C GLY A 41 -27.45 13.30 17.23
N PRO A 42 -26.83 12.20 16.75
CA PRO A 42 -26.22 11.20 17.63
C PRO A 42 -24.89 11.64 18.26
N TRP A 43 -24.34 12.79 17.93
CA TRP A 43 -22.98 13.20 18.33
C TRP A 43 -22.99 14.29 19.40
N SER A 44 -21.98 14.23 20.25
CA SER A 44 -21.67 15.22 21.28
C SER A 44 -20.15 15.33 21.42
N GLN A 45 -19.67 16.43 22.01
CA GLN A 45 -18.22 16.66 22.21
C GLN A 45 -17.41 16.49 20.91
N THR A 46 -17.97 16.97 19.80
CA THR A 46 -17.30 16.92 18.49
C THR A 46 -16.30 18.04 18.36
N GLY A 47 -15.19 17.76 17.69
CA GLY A 47 -14.17 18.77 17.43
C GLY A 47 -13.14 18.27 16.41
N GLY A 48 -12.37 19.22 15.89
CA GLY A 48 -11.22 18.94 15.04
C GLY A 48 -10.00 19.72 15.49
N SER A 49 -8.81 19.20 15.23
CA SER A 49 -7.55 19.91 15.47
C SER A 49 -6.96 20.45 14.18
N ALA A 50 -6.13 21.49 14.30
CA ALA A 50 -5.34 22.02 13.20
C ALA A 50 -4.36 20.98 12.62
N SER A 51 -3.94 20.01 13.44
CA SER A 51 -3.06 18.92 13.03
C SER A 51 -3.77 17.80 12.24
N GLY A 52 -5.06 17.94 11.95
CA GLY A 52 -5.83 16.98 11.17
C GLY A 52 -6.34 15.79 11.96
N ALA A 53 -6.72 15.96 13.23
CA ALA A 53 -7.48 14.96 13.98
C ALA A 53 -8.94 15.41 14.11
N VAL A 54 -9.87 14.47 14.16
CA VAL A 54 -11.29 14.71 14.46
C VAL A 54 -11.78 13.74 15.52
N TRP A 55 -12.67 14.18 16.40
CA TRP A 55 -13.20 13.37 17.48
C TRP A 55 -14.67 13.66 17.74
N GLY A 56 -15.33 12.72 18.42
CA GLY A 56 -16.71 12.86 18.88
C GLY A 56 -17.17 11.70 19.74
N SER A 57 -18.20 11.95 20.53
CA SER A 57 -18.89 10.98 21.38
C SER A 57 -20.26 10.64 20.79
N CYS A 58 -20.39 9.44 20.23
CA CYS A 58 -21.63 8.97 19.61
C CYS A 58 -22.54 8.30 20.65
N LYS A 59 -23.79 8.73 20.76
CA LYS A 59 -24.82 8.06 21.55
C LYS A 59 -25.02 6.64 21.02
N GLY A 60 -24.75 5.64 21.87
CA GLY A 60 -24.88 4.23 21.56
C GLY A 60 -26.14 3.61 22.18
N SER A 61 -26.23 2.28 22.11
CA SER A 61 -27.26 1.49 22.78
C SER A 61 -27.03 1.31 24.28
N GLY A 62 -25.88 1.74 24.80
CA GLY A 62 -25.54 1.72 26.22
C GLY A 62 -25.62 3.10 26.88
N SER A 63 -25.42 3.15 28.20
CA SER A 63 -25.44 4.39 28.99
C SER A 63 -24.26 5.32 28.72
N THR A 64 -23.13 4.79 28.24
CA THR A 64 -21.92 5.57 27.95
C THR A 64 -21.77 5.77 26.43
N PRO A 65 -21.68 7.03 25.94
CA PRO A 65 -21.40 7.31 24.52
C PRO A 65 -20.07 6.70 24.05
N TYR A 66 -20.04 6.24 22.79
CA TYR A 66 -18.82 5.71 22.18
C TYR A 66 -17.90 6.84 21.74
N ARG A 67 -16.74 6.92 22.41
CA ARG A 67 -15.69 7.89 22.11
C ARG A 67 -14.96 7.45 20.86
N THR A 68 -14.93 8.32 19.85
CA THR A 68 -14.36 8.05 18.54
C THR A 68 -13.36 9.15 18.20
N VAL A 69 -12.16 8.78 17.78
CA VAL A 69 -11.11 9.70 17.29
C VAL A 69 -10.55 9.15 15.99
N VAL A 70 -10.29 10.06 15.04
CA VAL A 70 -9.71 9.77 13.73
C VAL A 70 -8.57 10.74 13.47
N ASP A 71 -7.41 10.21 13.06
CA ASP A 71 -6.27 10.99 12.57
C ASP A 71 -6.28 10.97 11.03
N LEU A 72 -6.52 12.13 10.41
CA LEU A 72 -6.66 12.32 8.97
C LEU A 72 -5.31 12.37 8.24
N THR A 73 -4.17 12.53 8.94
CA THR A 73 -2.83 12.56 8.32
C THR A 73 -2.40 11.20 7.75
N GLY A 74 -3.05 10.14 8.23
CA GLY A 74 -3.05 8.80 7.67
C GLY A 74 -4.16 8.04 8.36
N PRO A 75 -5.37 7.95 7.76
CA PRO A 75 -6.60 7.53 8.43
C PRO A 75 -6.38 6.42 9.43
N ALA A 76 -6.31 6.80 10.70
CA ALA A 76 -6.21 5.89 11.82
C ALA A 76 -7.40 6.13 12.73
N TYR A 77 -8.02 5.05 13.20
CA TYR A 77 -9.30 5.09 13.88
C TYR A 77 -9.16 4.46 15.26
N LYS A 78 -9.71 5.11 16.28
CA LYS A 78 -9.98 4.49 17.58
C LYS A 78 -11.41 4.81 17.97
N CYS A 79 -12.16 3.77 18.31
CA CYS A 79 -13.52 3.88 18.82
C CYS A 79 -13.65 2.93 20.00
N SER A 80 -14.34 3.34 21.07
CA SER A 80 -14.57 2.49 22.26
C SER A 80 -15.68 1.43 22.07
N CYS A 81 -16.27 1.31 20.88
CA CYS A 81 -17.31 0.32 20.62
C CYS A 81 -16.75 -1.10 20.49
N PRO A 82 -17.53 -2.16 20.81
CA PRO A 82 -17.06 -3.55 20.78
C PRO A 82 -16.89 -4.15 19.36
N SER A 83 -17.01 -3.34 18.30
CA SER A 83 -16.92 -3.82 16.92
C SER A 83 -15.50 -4.23 16.57
N ARG A 84 -15.35 -5.40 15.93
CA ARG A 84 -14.08 -5.87 15.35
C ARG A 84 -13.83 -5.36 13.92
N LYS A 85 -14.73 -4.53 13.37
CA LYS A 85 -14.64 -3.97 12.02
C LYS A 85 -13.95 -2.61 12.07
N PHE A 86 -12.95 -2.40 11.22
CA PHE A 86 -12.16 -1.18 11.16
C PHE A 86 -12.09 -0.67 9.71
N PRO A 87 -12.57 0.54 9.43
CA PRO A 87 -13.31 1.47 10.30
C PRO A 87 -14.68 0.92 10.76
N CYS A 88 -15.06 1.18 12.00
CA CYS A 88 -16.40 0.83 12.50
C CYS A 88 -17.45 1.87 12.05
N LYS A 89 -18.74 1.57 12.23
CA LYS A 89 -19.84 2.50 11.88
C LYS A 89 -19.71 3.88 12.53
N HIS A 90 -19.16 3.98 13.74
CA HIS A 90 -18.99 5.27 14.42
C HIS A 90 -17.85 6.08 13.79
N ALA A 91 -16.74 5.42 13.43
CA ALA A 91 -15.64 6.09 12.73
C ALA A 91 -16.09 6.62 11.36
N LEU A 92 -16.89 5.83 10.63
CA LEU A 92 -17.49 6.27 9.37
C LEU A 92 -18.48 7.42 9.58
N GLY A 93 -19.36 7.32 10.59
CA GLY A 93 -20.33 8.38 10.92
C GLY A 93 -19.66 9.70 11.29
N LEU A 94 -18.59 9.66 12.08
CA LEU A 94 -17.84 10.87 12.47
C LEU A 94 -17.18 11.53 11.26
N LEU A 95 -16.61 10.72 10.36
CA LEU A 95 -16.01 11.23 9.12
C LEU A 95 -17.05 11.81 8.16
N LEU A 96 -18.24 11.21 8.09
CA LEU A 96 -19.35 11.74 7.27
C LEU A 96 -19.87 13.07 7.83
N LEU A 97 -20.02 13.16 9.16
CA LEU A 97 -20.39 14.41 9.82
C LEU A 97 -19.34 15.50 9.55
N TRP A 98 -18.06 15.18 9.70
CA TRP A 98 -16.96 16.08 9.39
C TRP A 98 -16.93 16.49 7.90
N ALA A 99 -17.18 15.55 6.99
CA ALA A 99 -17.23 15.82 5.55
C ALA A 99 -18.36 16.78 5.19
N ALA A 100 -19.53 16.65 5.83
CA ALA A 100 -20.71 17.46 5.58
C ALA A 100 -20.63 18.85 6.22
N GLU A 101 -20.36 18.91 7.53
CA GLU A 101 -20.48 20.13 8.32
C GLU A 101 -19.11 20.78 8.57
N GLY A 102 -18.05 19.97 8.60
CA GLY A 102 -16.80 20.35 9.24
C GLY A 102 -16.96 20.46 10.76
N PHE A 103 -15.88 20.76 11.46
CA PHE A 103 -15.93 21.00 12.91
C PHE A 103 -15.40 22.40 13.30
N GLY A 104 -15.49 23.34 12.35
CA GLY A 104 -15.16 24.74 12.60
C GLY A 104 -13.70 24.98 12.98
N ASP A 105 -13.50 25.91 13.90
CA ASP A 105 -12.18 26.29 14.40
C ASP A 105 -11.51 25.15 15.17
N PRO A 106 -10.18 25.01 15.08
CA PRO A 106 -9.44 24.03 15.85
C PRO A 106 -9.74 24.10 17.34
N ALA A 107 -10.19 23.00 17.92
CA ALA A 107 -10.40 22.85 19.36
C ALA A 107 -9.28 22.02 19.99
N GLU A 108 -9.10 22.15 21.30
CA GLU A 108 -8.22 21.27 22.06
C GLU A 108 -8.88 19.88 22.19
N PRO A 109 -8.15 18.78 21.90
CA PRO A 109 -8.72 17.45 22.04
C PRO A 109 -8.99 17.13 23.52
N PRO A 110 -10.13 16.50 23.85
CA PRO A 110 -10.34 15.93 25.17
C PRO A 110 -9.25 14.93 25.54
N ASP A 111 -8.98 14.73 26.83
CA ASP A 111 -7.89 13.87 27.35
C ASP A 111 -7.81 12.51 26.64
N TRP A 112 -8.94 11.82 26.48
CA TRP A 112 -8.99 10.50 25.83
C TRP A 112 -8.58 10.50 24.35
N ALA A 113 -8.79 11.62 23.64
CA ALA A 113 -8.35 11.82 22.27
C ALA A 113 -6.88 12.26 22.25
N GLY A 114 -6.50 13.19 23.12
CA GLY A 114 -5.14 13.68 23.30
C GLY A 114 -4.14 12.57 23.63
N GLU A 115 -4.44 11.74 24.63
CA GLU A 115 -3.63 10.58 25.02
C GLU A 115 -3.38 9.62 23.84
N TRP A 116 -4.41 9.35 23.05
CA TRP A 116 -4.27 8.46 21.90
C TRP A 116 -3.42 9.07 20.79
N LEU A 117 -3.61 10.36 20.49
CA LEU A 117 -2.82 11.10 19.51
C LEU A 117 -1.35 11.22 19.94
N ALA A 118 -1.10 11.53 21.21
CA ALA A 118 0.24 11.60 21.79
C ALA A 118 0.94 10.24 21.75
N GLY A 119 0.25 9.15 22.11
CA GLY A 119 0.79 7.80 22.00
C GLY A 119 1.14 7.40 20.56
N ARG A 120 0.37 7.86 19.57
CA ARG A 120 0.71 7.71 18.14
C ARG A 120 1.96 8.49 17.76
N ALA A 121 2.04 9.77 18.15
CA ALA A 121 3.19 10.62 17.86
C ALA A 121 4.49 10.06 18.47
N ALA A 122 4.44 9.58 19.72
CA ALA A 122 5.58 8.97 20.39
C ALA A 122 6.06 7.68 19.71
N LYS A 123 5.14 6.85 19.19
CA LYS A 123 5.51 5.66 18.41
C LYS A 123 6.15 6.02 17.07
N ALA A 124 5.70 7.09 16.43
CA ALA A 124 6.30 7.58 15.18
C ALA A 124 7.67 8.24 15.40
N ALA A 125 7.92 8.79 16.59
CA ALA A 125 9.17 9.47 16.94
C ALA A 125 10.25 8.56 17.55
N ARG A 126 9.91 7.31 17.94
CA ARG A 126 10.92 6.36 18.45
C ARG A 126 11.89 5.97 17.31
N PRO A 127 13.20 6.23 17.45
CA PRO A 127 14.19 5.67 16.53
C PRO A 127 14.15 4.13 16.63
N ALA A 128 14.39 3.45 15.50
CA ALA A 128 14.56 2.00 15.49
C ALA A 128 15.61 1.59 16.53
N ALA A 129 15.32 0.53 17.29
CA ALA A 129 16.12 0.14 18.47
C ALA A 129 17.60 -0.10 18.12
N GLY A 130 18.48 0.18 19.10
CA GLY A 130 19.94 0.22 18.97
C GLY A 130 20.69 -1.13 18.81
N PRO A 131 22.02 -1.16 19.06
CA PRO A 131 22.99 -2.12 18.52
C PRO A 131 22.74 -3.61 18.78
N VAL A 132 22.01 -3.97 19.84
CA VAL A 132 21.67 -5.37 20.16
C VAL A 132 20.79 -6.01 19.07
N ASP A 133 20.05 -5.21 18.30
CA ASP A 133 19.26 -5.68 17.16
C ASP A 133 20.08 -5.83 15.87
N ALA A 134 21.25 -5.18 15.75
CA ALA A 134 22.04 -5.22 14.51
C ALA A 134 22.70 -6.59 14.28
N GLU A 135 23.30 -7.17 15.31
CA GLU A 135 23.89 -8.51 15.28
C GLU A 135 22.81 -9.59 15.04
N ALA A 136 21.70 -9.47 15.76
CA ALA A 136 20.56 -10.36 15.58
C ALA A 136 19.93 -10.22 14.18
N ALA A 137 19.85 -9.01 13.63
CA ALA A 137 19.40 -8.75 12.27
C ALA A 137 20.36 -9.35 11.22
N ARG A 138 21.69 -9.22 11.43
CA ARG A 138 22.69 -9.84 10.56
C ARG A 138 22.53 -11.36 10.53
N LYS A 139 22.46 -12.00 11.70
CA LYS A 139 22.27 -13.46 11.81
C LYS A 139 20.94 -13.92 11.18
N ARG A 140 19.87 -13.13 11.30
CA ARG A 140 18.59 -13.41 10.62
C ARG A 140 18.72 -13.28 9.10
N ALA A 141 19.47 -12.29 8.60
CA ALA A 141 19.72 -12.09 7.18
C ALA A 141 20.58 -13.22 6.60
N GLU A 142 21.61 -13.66 7.31
CA GLU A 142 22.46 -14.80 6.95
C GLU A 142 21.64 -16.10 6.85
N ARG A 143 20.88 -16.45 7.91
CA ARG A 143 20.02 -17.65 7.89
C ARG A 143 18.97 -17.60 6.77
N ARG A 144 18.43 -16.41 6.47
CA ARG A 144 17.53 -16.24 5.32
C ARG A 144 18.27 -16.51 4.02
N ALA A 145 19.47 -15.95 3.86
CA ALA A 145 20.26 -16.14 2.65
C ALA A 145 20.62 -17.62 2.42
N GLU A 146 20.95 -18.36 3.48
CA GLU A 146 21.18 -19.81 3.46
C GLU A 146 19.93 -20.58 2.97
N ARG A 147 18.75 -20.27 3.52
CA ARG A 147 17.49 -20.92 3.11
C ARG A 147 17.16 -20.65 1.65
N ILE A 148 17.33 -19.40 1.21
CA ILE A 148 17.12 -19.03 -0.20
C ILE A 148 18.13 -19.78 -1.07
N GLY A 149 19.41 -19.81 -0.68
CA GLY A 149 20.46 -20.52 -1.42
C GLY A 149 20.17 -22.02 -1.60
N ALA A 150 19.72 -22.68 -0.53
CA ALA A 150 19.30 -24.09 -0.59
C ALA A 150 18.11 -24.28 -1.54
N GLY A 151 17.06 -23.47 -1.41
CA GLY A 151 15.89 -23.54 -2.28
C GLY A 151 16.23 -23.26 -3.75
N VAL A 152 17.08 -22.26 -4.02
CA VAL A 152 17.54 -21.95 -5.38
C VAL A 152 18.34 -23.12 -5.96
N THR A 153 19.18 -23.79 -5.16
CA THR A 153 19.94 -24.96 -5.63
C THR A 153 19.02 -26.09 -6.06
N GLU A 154 17.99 -26.39 -5.27
CA GLU A 154 16.95 -27.37 -5.63
C GLU A 154 16.16 -26.93 -6.88
N LEU A 155 15.84 -25.64 -6.99
CA LEU A 155 15.17 -25.08 -8.16
C LEU A 155 16.00 -25.31 -9.42
N GLU A 156 17.30 -25.00 -9.41
CA GLU A 156 18.19 -25.20 -10.55
C GLU A 156 18.22 -26.67 -11.01
N GLN A 157 18.36 -27.62 -10.07
CA GLN A 157 18.31 -29.05 -10.37
C GLN A 157 16.99 -29.43 -11.05
N ARG A 158 15.87 -28.93 -10.54
CA ARG A 158 14.55 -29.21 -11.11
C ARG A 158 14.36 -28.59 -12.49
N LEU A 159 14.89 -27.38 -12.73
CA LEU A 159 14.86 -26.74 -14.05
C LEU A 159 15.70 -27.54 -15.06
N GLU A 160 16.88 -28.00 -14.66
CA GLU A 160 17.76 -28.84 -15.48
C GLU A 160 17.11 -30.19 -15.82
N ASP A 161 16.50 -30.86 -14.84
CA ASP A 161 15.80 -32.13 -15.06
C ASP A 161 14.61 -31.97 -15.99
N LEU A 162 13.87 -30.86 -15.87
CA LEU A 162 12.76 -30.55 -16.77
C LEU A 162 13.24 -30.29 -18.20
N LEU A 163 14.33 -29.53 -18.37
CA LEU A 163 14.92 -29.32 -19.70
C LEU A 163 15.47 -30.61 -20.30
N ARG A 164 16.05 -31.50 -19.48
CA ARG A 164 16.51 -32.83 -19.91
C ARG A 164 15.35 -33.73 -20.35
N GLY A 165 14.22 -33.67 -19.65
CA GLY A 165 12.99 -34.38 -20.01
C GLY A 165 12.22 -33.75 -21.18
N GLY A 166 12.56 -32.52 -21.57
CA GLY A 166 11.89 -31.74 -22.60
C GLY A 166 10.59 -31.09 -22.12
N ILE A 167 10.19 -30.01 -22.80
CA ILE A 167 9.02 -29.21 -22.41
C ILE A 167 7.70 -29.66 -23.07
N ALA A 168 7.73 -30.60 -24.02
CA ALA A 168 6.55 -30.98 -24.81
C ALA A 168 5.37 -31.47 -23.96
N GLY A 169 5.64 -32.15 -22.84
CA GLY A 169 4.64 -32.68 -21.90
C GLY A 169 4.00 -31.64 -20.96
N GLN A 170 4.45 -30.39 -21.00
CA GLN A 170 4.04 -29.38 -20.01
C GLN A 170 2.58 -28.94 -20.16
N GLN A 171 2.00 -29.05 -21.36
CA GLN A 171 0.57 -28.80 -21.54
C GLN A 171 -0.30 -29.85 -20.83
N GLN A 172 0.16 -31.10 -20.74
CA GLN A 172 -0.57 -32.18 -20.07
C GLN A 172 -0.25 -32.24 -18.57
N ALA A 173 0.95 -31.86 -18.15
CA ALA A 173 1.37 -31.85 -16.74
C ALA A 173 0.58 -30.86 -15.87
N GLY A 174 0.02 -29.81 -16.48
CA GLY A 174 -0.83 -28.84 -15.80
C GLY A 174 -0.10 -27.95 -14.79
N TYR A 175 -0.89 -27.25 -13.96
CA TYR A 175 -0.40 -26.22 -13.05
C TYR A 175 0.18 -26.78 -11.72
N ALA A 176 -0.25 -27.97 -11.29
CA ALA A 176 0.09 -28.52 -9.97
C ALA A 176 1.60 -28.69 -9.70
N PRO A 177 2.41 -29.22 -10.64
CA PRO A 177 3.86 -29.33 -10.42
C PRO A 177 4.52 -27.98 -10.18
N TRP A 178 4.04 -26.92 -10.84
CA TRP A 178 4.55 -25.56 -10.70
C TRP A 178 4.13 -24.89 -9.39
N GLU A 179 2.94 -25.21 -8.87
CA GLU A 179 2.54 -24.76 -7.54
C GLU A 179 3.39 -25.41 -6.44
N GLU A 180 3.79 -26.68 -6.59
CA GLU A 180 4.75 -27.32 -5.68
C GLU A 180 6.12 -26.62 -5.69
N VAL A 181 6.62 -26.23 -6.88
CA VAL A 181 7.83 -25.39 -6.97
C VAL A 181 7.63 -24.09 -6.22
N ALA A 182 6.51 -23.41 -6.44
CA ALA A 182 6.22 -22.13 -5.82
C ALA A 182 6.12 -22.23 -4.29
N ALA A 183 5.48 -23.28 -3.77
CA ALA A 183 5.40 -23.55 -2.34
C ALA A 183 6.80 -23.72 -1.72
N ARG A 184 7.66 -24.54 -2.35
CA ARG A 184 9.06 -24.71 -1.89
C ARG A 184 9.83 -23.39 -1.90
N MET A 185 9.59 -22.52 -2.90
CA MET A 185 10.23 -21.20 -2.93
C MET A 185 9.72 -20.26 -1.82
N VAL A 186 8.46 -20.37 -1.42
CA VAL A 186 7.93 -19.66 -0.24
C VAL A 186 8.61 -20.16 1.04
N ASP A 187 8.74 -21.48 1.20
CA ASP A 187 9.42 -22.10 2.35
C ASP A 187 10.91 -21.71 2.42
N ALA A 188 11.56 -21.62 1.26
CA ALA A 188 12.93 -21.11 1.11
C ALA A 188 13.08 -19.60 1.37
N GLN A 189 11.98 -18.86 1.61
CA GLN A 189 11.94 -17.40 1.76
C GLN A 189 12.29 -16.61 0.48
N ALA A 190 11.97 -17.18 -0.69
CA ALA A 190 12.16 -16.60 -2.02
C ALA A 190 10.82 -16.31 -2.74
N PRO A 191 9.94 -15.45 -2.19
CA PRO A 191 8.59 -15.26 -2.73
C PRO A 191 8.57 -14.67 -4.15
N GLY A 192 9.63 -13.96 -4.56
CA GLY A 192 9.77 -13.49 -5.93
C GLY A 192 9.99 -14.64 -6.92
N LEU A 193 10.77 -15.66 -6.53
CA LEU A 193 10.93 -16.88 -7.33
C LEU A 193 9.65 -17.72 -7.35
N ALA A 194 8.93 -17.76 -6.23
CA ALA A 194 7.63 -18.42 -6.16
C ALA A 194 6.63 -17.82 -7.17
N ALA A 195 6.57 -16.50 -7.29
CA ALA A 195 5.71 -15.83 -8.27
C ALA A 195 6.08 -16.23 -9.71
N ARG A 196 7.38 -16.26 -10.03
CA ARG A 196 7.88 -16.65 -11.36
C ARG A 196 7.61 -18.12 -11.70
N ALA A 197 7.68 -19.01 -10.71
CA ALA A 197 7.30 -20.41 -10.88
C ALA A 197 5.81 -20.57 -11.24
N ARG A 198 4.92 -19.78 -10.61
CA ARG A 198 3.49 -19.76 -10.96
C ARG A 198 3.25 -19.21 -12.37
N GLU A 199 3.97 -18.16 -12.75
CA GLU A 199 3.90 -17.61 -14.11
C GLU A 199 4.31 -18.67 -15.15
N LEU A 200 5.39 -19.43 -14.90
CA LEU A 200 5.81 -20.56 -15.74
C LEU A 200 4.71 -21.60 -15.92
N GLY A 201 4.01 -21.96 -14.84
CA GLY A 201 2.90 -22.93 -14.90
C GLY A 201 1.67 -22.47 -15.68
N ALA A 202 1.50 -21.17 -15.88
CA ALA A 202 0.39 -20.62 -16.65
C ALA A 202 0.65 -20.60 -18.18
N ILE A 203 1.92 -20.52 -18.59
CA ILE A 203 2.33 -20.33 -20.00
C ILE A 203 1.77 -21.40 -20.96
N PRO A 204 1.79 -22.71 -20.64
CA PRO A 204 1.28 -23.73 -21.56
C PRO A 204 -0.20 -23.54 -21.97
N GLY A 205 -0.99 -22.83 -21.15
CA GLY A 205 -2.38 -22.48 -21.43
C GLY A 205 -2.59 -21.20 -22.24
N CYS A 206 -1.53 -20.43 -22.55
CA CYS A 206 -1.63 -19.12 -23.20
C CYS A 206 -1.72 -19.16 -24.74
N GLY A 207 -1.93 -20.35 -25.33
CA GLY A 207 -2.12 -20.52 -26.78
C GLY A 207 -0.82 -20.76 -27.57
N PRO A 208 -0.85 -20.55 -28.91
CA PRO A 208 0.29 -20.82 -29.78
C PRO A 208 1.56 -20.05 -29.37
N GLY A 209 2.73 -20.68 -29.57
CA GLY A 209 4.03 -20.09 -29.21
C GLY A 209 4.39 -20.20 -27.72
N TRP A 210 3.60 -20.90 -26.92
CA TRP A 210 3.92 -21.18 -25.51
C TRP A 210 5.30 -21.84 -25.30
N PRO A 211 5.85 -22.73 -26.17
CA PRO A 211 7.15 -23.34 -25.89
C PRO A 211 8.28 -22.31 -25.87
N ALA A 212 8.27 -21.36 -26.81
CA ALA A 212 9.26 -20.28 -26.87
C ALA A 212 9.14 -19.35 -25.65
N ARG A 213 7.91 -18.92 -25.31
CA ARG A 213 7.66 -18.09 -24.12
C ARG A 213 8.07 -18.78 -22.82
N MET A 214 7.81 -20.09 -22.73
CA MET A 214 8.22 -20.88 -21.58
C MET A 214 9.74 -20.90 -21.46
N LEU A 215 10.47 -21.15 -22.56
CA LEU A 215 11.94 -21.12 -22.56
C LEU A 215 12.52 -19.74 -22.19
N GLU A 216 11.92 -18.65 -22.65
CA GLU A 216 12.33 -17.28 -22.25
C GLU A 216 12.18 -17.08 -20.72
N GLU A 217 11.04 -17.51 -20.19
CA GLU A 217 10.74 -17.38 -18.77
C GLU A 217 11.59 -18.33 -17.90
N PHE A 218 11.91 -19.52 -18.41
CA PHE A 218 12.89 -20.46 -17.84
C PHE A 218 14.28 -19.83 -17.78
N ALA A 219 14.74 -19.24 -18.89
CA ALA A 219 16.05 -18.62 -18.97
C ALA A 219 16.17 -17.45 -17.96
N LEU A 220 15.11 -16.67 -17.79
CA LEU A 220 15.06 -15.62 -16.77
C LEU A 220 15.09 -16.17 -15.35
N LEU A 221 14.38 -17.27 -15.08
CA LEU A 221 14.36 -17.90 -13.76
C LEU A 221 15.73 -18.52 -13.42
N HIS A 222 16.32 -19.24 -14.37
CA HIS A 222 17.68 -19.78 -14.28
C HIS A 222 18.71 -18.66 -14.06
N LEU A 223 18.68 -17.59 -14.89
CA LEU A 223 19.59 -16.46 -14.73
C LEU A 223 19.48 -15.85 -13.32
N LEU A 224 18.28 -15.72 -12.79
CA LEU A 224 18.06 -15.17 -11.46
C LEU A 224 18.54 -16.13 -10.35
N GLY A 225 18.34 -17.44 -10.49
CA GLY A 225 18.86 -18.45 -9.58
C GLY A 225 20.38 -18.47 -9.57
N ARG A 226 21.02 -18.53 -10.74
CA ARG A 226 22.48 -18.40 -10.90
C ARG A 226 23.02 -17.09 -10.31
N ALA A 227 22.34 -15.97 -10.56
CA ALA A 227 22.72 -14.67 -10.01
C ALA A 227 22.60 -14.62 -8.48
N TRP A 228 21.62 -15.32 -7.89
CA TRP A 228 21.53 -15.46 -6.43
C TRP A 228 22.68 -16.28 -5.86
N LEU A 229 23.01 -17.42 -6.47
CA LEU A 229 24.13 -18.27 -6.01
C LEU A 229 25.48 -17.55 -6.09
N GLY A 230 25.65 -16.64 -7.05
CA GLY A 230 26.85 -15.79 -7.20
C GLY A 230 26.73 -14.38 -6.60
N VAL A 231 25.72 -14.10 -5.78
CA VAL A 231 25.35 -12.71 -5.41
C VAL A 231 26.45 -11.95 -4.68
N SER A 232 27.34 -12.64 -3.96
CA SER A 232 28.48 -12.04 -3.24
C SER A 232 29.56 -11.47 -4.16
N GLY A 233 29.62 -11.92 -5.42
CA GLY A 233 30.58 -11.44 -6.41
C GLY A 233 30.01 -10.38 -7.37
N LEU A 234 28.73 -10.02 -7.25
CA LEU A 234 28.08 -9.06 -8.15
C LEU A 234 28.31 -7.61 -7.70
N PRO A 235 28.41 -6.65 -8.62
CA PRO A 235 28.38 -5.23 -8.28
C PRO A 235 27.12 -4.88 -7.48
N ASP A 236 27.24 -3.99 -6.49
CA ASP A 236 26.15 -3.67 -5.56
C ASP A 236 24.79 -3.34 -6.20
N PRO A 237 24.72 -2.55 -7.31
CA PRO A 237 23.43 -2.28 -7.96
C PRO A 237 22.78 -3.54 -8.55
N LEU A 238 23.59 -4.47 -9.04
CA LEU A 238 23.11 -5.72 -9.61
C LEU A 238 22.71 -6.69 -8.48
N ALA A 239 23.52 -6.80 -7.43
CA ALA A 239 23.19 -7.59 -6.25
C ALA A 239 21.87 -7.12 -5.59
N ALA A 240 21.66 -5.80 -5.51
CA ALA A 240 20.40 -5.21 -5.04
C ALA A 240 19.21 -5.60 -5.94
N THR A 241 19.41 -5.61 -7.26
CA THR A 241 18.40 -6.05 -8.22
C THR A 241 18.04 -7.52 -8.00
N VAL A 242 19.04 -8.40 -7.85
CA VAL A 242 18.84 -9.83 -7.58
C VAL A 242 18.05 -10.04 -6.28
N ARG A 243 18.47 -9.41 -5.18
CA ARG A 243 17.76 -9.49 -3.89
C ARG A 243 16.30 -9.05 -4.02
N SER A 244 16.05 -7.94 -4.72
CA SER A 244 14.69 -7.45 -4.98
C SER A 244 13.85 -8.45 -5.79
N ARG A 245 14.43 -9.06 -6.83
CA ARG A 245 13.72 -10.02 -7.70
C ARG A 245 13.47 -11.37 -7.03
N VAL A 246 14.35 -11.79 -6.12
CA VAL A 246 14.12 -12.96 -5.24
C VAL A 246 13.03 -12.71 -4.20
N GLY A 247 12.74 -11.43 -3.91
CA GLY A 247 11.65 -11.01 -3.04
C GLY A 247 12.09 -10.54 -1.65
N LEU A 248 13.38 -10.23 -1.47
CA LEU A 248 13.85 -9.57 -0.25
C LEU A 248 13.38 -8.11 -0.20
N PRO A 249 12.92 -7.63 0.96
CA PRO A 249 12.59 -6.23 1.12
C PRO A 249 13.87 -5.40 1.01
N SER A 250 13.85 -4.37 0.16
CA SER A 250 14.89 -3.34 0.16
C SER A 250 14.54 -2.28 1.19
N PRO A 251 15.50 -1.81 2.01
CA PRO A 251 15.29 -0.60 2.78
C PRO A 251 14.98 0.56 1.82
N ALA A 252 14.09 1.45 2.26
CA ALA A 252 13.85 2.70 1.55
C ALA A 252 15.08 3.60 1.73
N GLU A 253 15.58 4.16 0.63
CA GLU A 253 16.73 5.05 0.61
C GLU A 253 16.29 6.44 0.16
N GLY A 254 16.88 7.48 0.77
CA GLY A 254 16.65 8.87 0.42
C GLY A 254 15.75 9.64 1.38
N GLU A 255 15.64 10.95 1.13
CA GLU A 255 14.86 11.87 1.94
C GLU A 255 13.35 11.62 1.78
N THR A 256 12.63 11.58 2.91
CA THR A 256 11.17 11.49 2.89
C THR A 256 10.55 12.83 2.49
N VAL A 257 10.00 12.93 1.29
CA VAL A 257 9.36 14.16 0.79
C VAL A 257 7.86 14.13 1.08
N ARG A 258 7.27 15.24 1.58
CA ARG A 258 5.80 15.42 1.63
C ARG A 258 5.33 16.03 0.32
N ASP A 259 4.47 15.34 -0.42
CA ASP A 259 3.93 15.86 -1.68
C ASP A 259 2.50 15.35 -1.96
N ARG A 260 1.87 15.90 -3.00
CA ARG A 260 0.63 15.41 -3.61
C ARG A 260 0.96 14.29 -4.59
N TRP A 261 0.40 13.12 -4.36
CA TRP A 261 0.61 11.92 -5.18
C TRP A 261 -0.67 11.54 -5.91
N LEU A 262 -0.56 11.17 -7.18
CA LEU A 262 -1.67 10.66 -7.99
C LEU A 262 -1.53 9.14 -8.16
N VAL A 263 -2.57 8.38 -7.81
CA VAL A 263 -2.62 6.94 -8.09
C VAL A 263 -2.94 6.73 -9.57
N LEU A 264 -1.99 6.20 -10.32
CA LEU A 264 -2.14 6.02 -11.77
C LEU A 264 -2.76 4.67 -12.13
N ALA A 265 -2.43 3.62 -11.37
CA ALA A 265 -2.88 2.27 -11.66
C ALA A 265 -2.96 1.43 -10.38
N GLN A 266 -3.88 0.46 -10.41
CA GLN A 266 -4.04 -0.57 -9.40
C GLN A 266 -3.99 -1.92 -10.12
N TYR A 267 -3.37 -2.91 -9.48
CA TYR A 267 -3.35 -4.29 -9.95
C TYR A 267 -3.89 -5.19 -8.86
N ASP A 268 -4.98 -5.87 -9.17
CA ASP A 268 -5.52 -6.92 -8.33
C ASP A 268 -4.82 -8.24 -8.66
N SER A 269 -4.31 -8.93 -7.65
CA SER A 269 -3.79 -10.29 -7.81
C SER A 269 -4.81 -11.26 -7.23
N VAL A 270 -5.27 -12.21 -8.03
CA VAL A 270 -6.15 -13.28 -7.56
C VAL A 270 -5.28 -14.36 -6.93
N SER A 271 -5.54 -14.65 -5.66
CA SER A 271 -4.93 -15.80 -4.98
C SER A 271 -5.46 -17.11 -5.57
N PRO A 272 -4.72 -18.23 -5.48
CA PRO A 272 -5.18 -19.53 -5.94
C PRO A 272 -6.52 -20.00 -5.32
N ASP A 273 -6.89 -19.48 -4.13
CA ASP A 273 -8.18 -19.75 -3.46
C ASP A 273 -9.32 -18.82 -3.93
N GLY A 274 -9.13 -18.07 -5.02
CA GLY A 274 -10.13 -17.16 -5.59
C GLY A 274 -10.28 -15.84 -4.82
N ARG A 275 -9.46 -15.61 -3.78
CA ARG A 275 -9.47 -14.35 -3.04
C ARG A 275 -8.69 -13.27 -3.79
N LEU A 276 -9.36 -12.15 -4.04
CA LEU A 276 -8.70 -10.92 -4.47
C LEU A 276 -7.76 -10.45 -3.36
N ASN A 277 -6.46 -10.53 -3.61
CA ASN A 277 -5.46 -9.78 -2.87
C ASN A 277 -5.26 -8.46 -3.62
N HIS A 278 -5.28 -7.34 -2.89
CA HIS A 278 -4.89 -6.03 -3.41
C HIS A 278 -3.42 -5.74 -3.01
N PRO A 279 -2.41 -6.12 -3.81
CA PRO A 279 -1.02 -5.70 -3.62
C PRO A 279 -0.77 -4.35 -4.34
N PRO A 280 0.43 -3.74 -4.19
CA PRO A 280 0.61 -2.33 -3.88
C PRO A 280 0.17 -1.39 -5.00
N ASP A 281 -0.54 -0.33 -4.61
CA ASP A 281 -0.97 0.76 -5.47
C ASP A 281 0.27 1.43 -6.14
N MET A 282 0.19 1.68 -7.45
CA MET A 282 1.19 2.45 -8.18
C MET A 282 0.81 3.94 -8.15
N ALA A 283 1.63 4.74 -7.46
CA ALA A 283 1.50 6.19 -7.46
C ALA A 283 2.65 6.87 -8.22
N ALA A 284 2.33 7.94 -8.96
CA ALA A 284 3.30 8.81 -9.62
C ALA A 284 3.02 10.32 -9.38
N ARG A 285 3.96 11.14 -9.86
CA ARG A 285 4.62 12.30 -9.20
C ARG A 285 3.91 13.68 -9.20
N ALA A 286 4.23 14.41 -8.12
CA ALA A 286 4.39 15.85 -7.80
C ALA A 286 3.86 16.97 -8.72
N GLY A 287 3.18 17.93 -8.07
CA GLY A 287 2.68 19.20 -8.62
C GLY A 287 3.72 20.31 -8.75
N PRO A 288 3.28 21.56 -9.05
CA PRO A 288 4.02 22.52 -9.85
C PRO A 288 5.06 23.29 -9.03
N THR A 289 6.32 22.99 -9.26
CA THR A 289 7.43 23.96 -9.30
C THR A 289 8.63 23.20 -9.85
N ASP A 290 8.71 23.25 -11.16
CA ASP A 290 9.86 22.85 -11.98
C ASP A 290 10.22 21.35 -12.06
N ALA A 291 10.66 21.00 -13.27
CA ALA A 291 11.30 19.76 -13.70
C ALA A 291 10.47 18.45 -13.64
N ARG A 292 9.89 18.07 -14.78
CA ARG A 292 10.13 16.85 -15.63
C ARG A 292 10.65 15.52 -15.03
N ARG A 293 10.61 15.32 -13.71
CA ARG A 293 10.74 14.04 -12.99
C ARG A 293 9.49 13.15 -13.18
N TRP A 294 9.58 11.86 -13.41
CA TRP A 294 8.51 10.93 -13.01
C TRP A 294 9.14 9.92 -12.06
N SER A 295 8.56 9.77 -10.86
CA SER A 295 9.02 8.79 -9.88
C SER A 295 7.88 7.82 -9.61
N TRP A 296 8.15 6.55 -9.83
CA TRP A 296 7.24 5.44 -9.53
C TRP A 296 7.58 4.91 -8.15
N THR A 297 6.58 4.76 -7.29
CA THR A 297 6.78 4.08 -6.01
C THR A 297 5.59 3.16 -5.77
N SER A 298 5.88 1.87 -5.54
CA SER A 298 4.88 0.94 -5.02
C SER A 298 4.67 1.24 -3.55
N VAL A 299 3.49 1.71 -3.16
CA VAL A 299 3.18 1.94 -1.74
C VAL A 299 2.60 0.65 -1.18
N ARG A 300 3.31 0.01 -0.25
CA ARG A 300 2.69 -1.00 0.60
C ARG A 300 1.93 -0.27 1.71
N PRO A 301 0.63 -0.55 1.92
CA PRO A 301 -0.03 -0.19 3.18
C PRO A 301 0.79 -0.77 4.33
N ASP A 302 1.00 0.03 5.36
CA ASP A 302 1.73 -0.36 6.57
C ASP A 302 0.96 -1.46 7.31
N GLY A 303 1.13 -2.73 6.90
CA GLY A 303 0.75 -3.97 7.58
C GLY A 303 -0.70 -4.14 8.07
N ARG A 304 -1.54 -3.11 7.97
CA ARG A 304 -2.90 -3.06 8.47
C ARG A 304 -3.82 -3.29 7.28
N ARG A 305 -4.53 -4.41 7.33
CA ARG A 305 -5.61 -4.77 6.41
C ARG A 305 -6.58 -3.57 6.29
N GLY A 306 -6.91 -3.15 5.07
CA GLY A 306 -8.00 -2.20 4.81
C GLY A 306 -7.65 -0.90 4.06
N TRP A 307 -6.46 -0.76 3.49
CA TRP A 307 -6.18 0.38 2.60
C TRP A 307 -6.46 0.00 1.15
N HIS A 308 -7.46 0.66 0.56
CA HIS A 308 -7.75 0.61 -0.87
C HIS A 308 -7.74 2.05 -1.37
N CYS A 309 -6.87 2.37 -2.34
CA CYS A 309 -6.90 3.68 -2.97
C CYS A 309 -7.26 3.56 -4.46
N PRO A 310 -8.47 4.01 -4.84
CA PRO A 310 -8.88 3.97 -6.23
C PRO A 310 -7.96 4.82 -7.12
N SER A 311 -7.81 4.40 -8.37
CA SER A 311 -7.12 5.21 -9.40
C SER A 311 -7.75 6.60 -9.50
N GLY A 312 -6.91 7.61 -9.75
CA GLY A 312 -7.33 9.02 -9.83
C GLY A 312 -7.39 9.77 -8.49
N TRP A 313 -7.15 9.11 -7.35
CA TRP A 313 -7.09 9.79 -6.05
C TRP A 313 -5.79 10.57 -5.86
N CYS A 314 -5.92 11.71 -5.17
CA CYS A 314 -4.80 12.54 -4.72
C CYS A 314 -4.72 12.54 -3.19
N TRP A 315 -3.55 12.23 -2.62
CA TRP A 315 -3.31 12.39 -1.19
C TRP A 315 -2.05 13.20 -0.91
N ARG A 316 -1.96 13.80 0.29
CA ARG A 316 -0.70 14.34 0.86
C ARG A 316 -0.12 13.34 1.85
N ARG A 317 1.06 12.77 1.57
CA ARG A 317 1.76 11.88 2.52
C ARG A 317 3.28 11.99 2.34
N ARG A 318 4.04 11.54 3.35
CA ARG A 318 5.45 11.16 3.23
C ARG A 318 5.53 9.73 2.72
N PRO A 319 5.75 9.45 1.42
CA PRO A 319 6.23 8.13 1.04
C PRO A 319 7.68 7.96 1.47
N ALA A 320 8.00 6.77 1.95
CA ALA A 320 9.37 6.30 1.95
C ALA A 320 9.69 5.88 0.51
N SER A 321 10.65 6.55 -0.11
CA SER A 321 11.13 6.25 -1.46
C SER A 321 11.86 4.90 -1.45
N GLY A 322 11.23 3.85 -1.98
CA GLY A 322 11.89 2.58 -2.26
C GLY A 322 12.42 2.55 -3.68
N PRO A 323 13.72 2.27 -3.93
CA PRO A 323 14.23 2.09 -5.28
C PRO A 323 13.96 0.64 -5.73
N GLY A 324 13.28 0.49 -6.86
CA GLY A 324 12.98 -0.81 -7.45
C GLY A 324 12.48 -0.70 -8.88
N ARG A 325 13.16 0.11 -9.70
CA ARG A 325 13.37 0.00 -11.17
C ARG A 325 13.85 1.36 -11.71
N ARG A 326 15.16 1.50 -11.98
CA ARG A 326 15.70 2.38 -13.04
C ARG A 326 16.21 1.44 -14.13
N GLY A 327 16.06 1.66 -15.43
CA GLY A 327 15.30 2.62 -16.19
C GLY A 327 15.25 2.14 -17.64
N CYS A 328 14.20 2.48 -18.38
CA CYS A 328 14.27 2.60 -19.83
C CYS A 328 13.93 4.06 -20.14
N GLY A 329 14.92 4.82 -20.58
CA GLY A 329 14.69 6.10 -21.21
C GLY A 329 13.95 5.88 -22.51
N ARG A 330 12.71 6.33 -22.59
CA ARG A 330 12.10 6.82 -23.83
C ARG A 330 11.29 8.05 -23.48
N SER A 331 11.60 9.15 -24.14
CA SER A 331 10.78 10.35 -24.16
C SER A 331 9.41 10.00 -24.74
N TRP A 332 8.39 9.97 -23.89
CA TRP A 332 7.01 9.93 -24.35
C TRP A 332 6.49 11.35 -24.35
N GLY A 333 5.96 11.77 -25.50
CA GLY A 333 5.49 13.11 -25.78
C GLY A 333 4.46 13.61 -24.76
N THR A 334 4.28 14.92 -24.77
CA THR A 334 3.29 15.69 -24.01
C THR A 334 1.95 14.96 -23.91
N VAL A 335 1.69 14.33 -22.76
CA VAL A 335 0.35 13.92 -22.36
C VAL A 335 -0.37 15.19 -21.86
N PRO A 336 -1.58 15.50 -22.36
CA PRO A 336 -2.31 16.67 -21.91
C PRO A 336 -2.56 16.57 -20.41
N ARG A 337 -2.41 17.69 -19.71
CA ARG A 337 -2.77 17.84 -18.29
C ARG A 337 -4.15 17.18 -18.06
N PRO A 338 -4.30 16.24 -17.11
CA PRO A 338 -5.64 15.80 -16.74
C PRO A 338 -6.36 17.02 -16.17
N ARG A 339 -7.37 17.51 -16.89
CA ARG A 339 -8.25 18.56 -16.38
C ARG A 339 -9.01 17.95 -15.20
N CYS A 340 -8.76 18.45 -14.00
CA CYS A 340 -9.69 18.27 -12.90
C CYS A 340 -11.06 18.77 -13.36
N ARG A 341 -12.06 17.90 -13.47
CA ARG A 341 -13.44 18.30 -13.72
C ARG A 341 -14.00 18.89 -12.43
N PRO A 342 -14.39 20.18 -12.38
CA PRO A 342 -15.22 20.68 -11.30
C PRO A 342 -16.63 20.09 -11.40
N PRO A 343 -17.38 19.99 -10.29
CA PRO A 343 -18.76 19.50 -10.29
C PRO A 343 -19.68 20.44 -11.10
N PRO A 344 -20.75 19.91 -11.74
CA PRO A 344 -21.70 20.74 -12.46
C PRO A 344 -22.45 21.67 -11.49
N LEU A 345 -22.47 22.97 -11.82
CA LEU A 345 -23.31 23.95 -11.16
C LEU A 345 -24.79 23.58 -11.43
N ARG A 346 -25.59 23.45 -10.37
CA ARG A 346 -27.04 23.30 -10.51
C ARG A 346 -27.64 24.64 -10.99
N PRO A 347 -28.61 24.65 -11.92
CA PRO A 347 -29.39 25.84 -12.18
C PRO A 347 -30.25 26.17 -10.95
N GLY A 348 -30.46 27.47 -10.71
CA GLY A 348 -31.21 28.02 -9.58
C GLY A 348 -32.69 27.71 -9.59
#